data_AF-A0A9W5RZ19-F1
#
_entry.id   AF-A0A9W5RZ19-F1
#
_cell.length_a   1.000
_cell.length_b   1.000
_cell.length_c   1.000
_cell.angle_alpha   90.00
_cell.angle_beta   90.00
_cell.angle_gamma   90.00
#
_symmetry.space_group_name_H-M   'P 1'
#
loop_
_entity.id
_entity.type
_entity.pdbx_description
1 polymer ?
#
loop_
_entity_poly.entity_id
_entity_poly.type
_entity_poly.pdbx_seq_one_letter_code
_entity_poly.pdbx_strand_id
1 'polypeptide(L)'
;PAAVAGGTFQALFRLPEARKLRAVWVESSEGGQLLRADAAGLVKRTDNGAFELVVPMAEPGERKLVFELDNGKTDFVVFNVMEPVKEIIEARTDYICRNLYQDENAEAPHAFLPLSNQGESLGKLNLVLMKNLMGDCDADQVRKVENSAVFYMKTKWFENGDFYRPAKLYGDGGFYRIIDFDYVAHVYYLLSKFQAGRLSHARPDDYLKWAAEVMIVRLDANLHEDDREKKETQMLGVYILFIKDLLQDLARHGMSGLHERLSRLWKEAGERLRLETGQYKGAVTEHFYDNAGFGPTCEALCLLGYRQEAKRYGALLLANIGFSNDFRAQNPDRWWESLSYMIHSLWGGMVSASALVAYEHLRDPEYLKAAYRAAVPVFYCYDWHASATNKKLERGQAASTYSVAGPNLNRPDLSRNRFGQSVFAEDGGLFAELFGNASGDDWDMGEELAAYLAGFGTKTYLYYQDGEVRCVNGEIVKRGDRYEVTSYAAYPSEFHFYDANSSFQAAPGEEVRTVVFEDGRFIRPLLNVKGNK
;
A
#
# COMPACT_ATOMS: atom_id res chain seq x y z
N PRO A 1 15.05 -5.48 0.12
CA PRO A 1 14.15 -6.11 1.12
C PRO A 1 13.36 -7.30 0.54
N ALA A 2 12.99 -7.24 -0.74
CA ALA A 2 12.53 -8.38 -1.51
C ALA A 2 13.11 -8.35 -2.92
N ALA A 3 13.06 -9.49 -3.59
CA ALA A 3 13.20 -9.62 -5.04
C ALA A 3 11.85 -10.10 -5.62
N VAL A 4 11.67 -9.97 -6.93
CA VAL A 4 10.59 -10.66 -7.65
C VAL A 4 11.14 -11.90 -8.35
N ALA A 5 10.31 -12.92 -8.54
CA ALA A 5 10.65 -14.08 -9.34
C ALA A 5 11.07 -13.66 -10.76
N GLY A 6 12.19 -14.20 -11.24
CA GLY A 6 12.88 -13.78 -12.46
C GLY A 6 13.83 -12.59 -12.31
N GLY A 7 13.86 -11.93 -11.14
CA GLY A 7 14.73 -10.80 -10.83
C GLY A 7 16.01 -11.18 -10.09
N THR A 8 16.65 -10.18 -9.47
CA THR A 8 17.88 -10.36 -8.69
C THR A 8 17.73 -9.85 -7.26
N PHE A 9 18.28 -10.60 -6.31
CA PHE A 9 18.51 -10.11 -4.95
C PHE A 9 19.91 -9.53 -4.87
N GLN A 10 20.02 -8.27 -4.42
CA GLN A 10 21.28 -7.58 -4.24
C GLN A 10 21.50 -7.28 -2.75
N ALA A 11 22.66 -7.64 -2.23
CA ALA A 11 23.06 -7.36 -0.86
C ALA A 11 24.39 -6.60 -0.84
N LEU A 12 24.44 -5.52 -0.05
CA LEU A 12 25.66 -4.78 0.27
C LEU A 12 25.91 -4.91 1.77
N PHE A 13 27.10 -5.36 2.16
CA PHE A 13 27.43 -5.57 3.56
C PHE A 13 28.89 -5.22 3.87
N ARG A 14 29.15 -4.87 5.13
CA ARG A 14 30.50 -4.64 5.67
C ARG A 14 30.74 -5.61 6.81
N LEU A 15 31.96 -6.14 6.89
CA LEU A 15 32.37 -6.99 8.00
C LEU A 15 32.90 -6.13 9.15
N PRO A 16 32.79 -6.59 10.40
CA PRO A 16 33.47 -5.96 11.52
C PRO A 16 34.99 -5.88 11.28
N GLU A 17 35.64 -4.86 11.82
CA GLU A 17 37.09 -4.70 11.71
C GLU A 17 37.83 -5.97 12.17
N ALA A 18 38.85 -6.37 11.41
CA ALA A 18 39.65 -7.58 11.61
C ALA A 18 38.95 -8.93 11.42
N ARG A 19 37.73 -8.98 10.84
CA ARG A 19 37.06 -10.24 10.49
C ARG A 19 37.17 -10.57 9.01
N LYS A 20 37.30 -11.86 8.72
CA LYS A 20 37.21 -12.41 7.37
C LYS A 20 35.94 -13.23 7.20
N LEU A 21 35.42 -13.19 5.98
CA LEU A 21 34.33 -14.04 5.55
C LEU A 21 34.85 -15.46 5.34
N ARG A 22 34.23 -16.44 6.00
CA ARG A 22 34.58 -17.86 5.88
C ARG A 22 33.68 -18.58 4.89
N ALA A 23 32.36 -18.35 4.96
CA ALA A 23 31.39 -18.97 4.07
C ALA A 23 30.16 -18.06 3.90
N VAL A 24 29.48 -18.22 2.76
CA VAL A 24 28.20 -17.56 2.47
C VAL A 24 27.30 -18.55 1.76
N TRP A 25 26.06 -18.68 2.21
CA TRP A 25 25.07 -19.52 1.54
C TRP A 25 23.69 -18.91 1.63
N VAL A 26 22.82 -19.33 0.71
CA VAL A 26 21.38 -19.02 0.74
C VAL A 26 20.63 -20.26 1.24
N GLU A 27 19.81 -20.07 2.26
CA GLU A 27 18.87 -21.08 2.76
C GLU A 27 17.47 -20.84 2.16
N SER A 28 16.80 -21.93 1.79
CA SER A 28 15.39 -21.95 1.39
C SER A 28 14.69 -23.16 2.03
N SER A 29 13.36 -23.14 2.06
CA SER A 29 12.55 -24.25 2.56
C SER A 29 11.69 -24.82 1.43
N GLU A 30 11.82 -26.11 1.16
CA GLU A 30 11.01 -26.84 0.17
C GLU A 30 10.45 -28.11 0.83
N GLY A 31 9.11 -28.27 0.85
CA GLY A 31 8.47 -29.41 1.50
C GLY A 31 8.81 -29.58 2.99
N GLY A 32 9.18 -28.50 3.68
CA GLY A 32 9.63 -28.52 5.08
C GLY A 32 11.10 -28.93 5.28
N GLN A 33 11.84 -29.18 4.20
CA GLN A 33 13.29 -29.42 4.25
C GLN A 33 14.06 -28.14 3.99
N LEU A 34 15.11 -27.92 4.79
CA LEU A 34 16.02 -26.78 4.61
C LEU A 34 17.05 -27.12 3.53
N LEU A 35 17.04 -26.36 2.44
CA LEU A 35 18.04 -26.44 1.38
C LEU A 35 19.10 -25.36 1.57
N ARG A 36 20.34 -25.66 1.22
CA ARG A 36 21.47 -24.72 1.28
C ARG A 36 22.21 -24.68 -0.04
N ALA A 37 22.34 -23.48 -0.60
CA ALA A 37 23.12 -23.23 -1.81
C ALA A 37 24.32 -22.35 -1.47
N ASP A 38 25.53 -22.83 -1.76
CA ASP A 38 26.75 -22.03 -1.61
C ASP A 38 26.71 -20.80 -2.52
N ALA A 39 27.07 -19.64 -1.94
CA ALA A 39 27.06 -18.35 -2.61
C ALA A 39 28.39 -17.60 -2.46
N ALA A 40 29.43 -18.25 -1.90
CA ALA A 40 30.73 -17.62 -1.70
C ALA A 40 31.35 -17.09 -3.00
N GLY A 41 31.19 -17.82 -4.12
CA GLY A 41 31.70 -17.42 -5.43
C GLY A 41 31.02 -16.19 -6.06
N LEU A 42 29.89 -15.74 -5.50
CA LEU A 42 29.14 -14.57 -5.98
C LEU A 42 29.54 -13.29 -5.26
N VAL A 43 30.32 -13.39 -4.18
CA VAL A 43 30.75 -12.24 -3.37
C VAL A 43 31.87 -11.49 -4.07
N LYS A 44 31.68 -10.18 -4.24
CA LYS A 44 32.68 -9.26 -4.80
C LYS A 44 33.01 -8.18 -3.78
N ARG A 45 34.25 -7.73 -3.76
CA ARG A 45 34.66 -6.57 -2.95
C ARG A 45 34.47 -5.31 -3.78
N THR A 46 33.86 -4.30 -3.19
CA THR A 46 33.68 -2.97 -3.80
C THR A 46 34.89 -2.08 -3.52
N ASP A 47 35.04 -1.00 -4.29
CA ASP A 47 36.18 -0.06 -4.18
C ASP A 47 36.24 0.62 -2.81
N ASN A 48 35.09 0.84 -2.18
CA ASN A 48 34.97 1.40 -0.82
C ASN A 48 35.20 0.36 0.30
N GLY A 49 35.63 -0.86 -0.04
CA GLY A 49 35.97 -1.91 0.91
C GLY A 49 34.80 -2.73 1.46
N ALA A 50 33.57 -2.45 1.04
CA ALA A 50 32.41 -3.29 1.32
C ALA A 50 32.39 -4.56 0.45
N PHE A 51 31.40 -5.42 0.70
CA PHE A 51 31.13 -6.60 -0.09
C PHE A 51 29.75 -6.49 -0.74
N GLU A 52 29.67 -6.89 -2.00
CA GLU A 52 28.45 -6.99 -2.77
C GLU A 52 28.20 -8.45 -3.18
N LEU A 53 26.93 -8.85 -3.14
CA LEU A 53 26.48 -10.14 -3.62
C LEU A 53 25.19 -9.95 -4.41
N VAL A 54 25.15 -10.56 -5.60
CA VAL A 54 23.99 -10.54 -6.50
C VAL A 54 23.60 -11.97 -6.81
N VAL A 55 22.37 -12.34 -6.48
CA VAL A 55 21.84 -13.70 -6.65
C VAL A 55 20.57 -13.64 -7.49
N PRO A 56 20.54 -14.32 -8.66
CA PRO A 56 19.33 -14.49 -9.44
C PRO A 56 18.28 -15.29 -8.67
N MET A 57 17.02 -14.85 -8.70
CA MET A 57 15.92 -15.49 -7.99
C MET A 57 14.88 -15.98 -8.98
N ALA A 58 14.81 -17.29 -9.20
CA ALA A 58 13.85 -17.89 -10.13
C ALA A 58 12.48 -18.10 -9.48
N GLU A 59 12.45 -18.75 -8.31
CA GLU A 59 11.22 -19.21 -7.68
C GLU A 59 10.80 -18.33 -6.50
N PRO A 60 9.49 -18.07 -6.32
CA PRO A 60 8.96 -17.40 -5.13
C PRO A 60 9.29 -18.07 -3.79
N GLY A 61 9.02 -17.34 -2.71
CA GLY A 61 9.09 -17.79 -1.34
C GLY A 61 10.26 -17.20 -0.56
N GLU A 62 10.24 -17.48 0.75
CA GLU A 62 11.20 -16.92 1.69
C GLU A 62 12.60 -17.52 1.51
N ARG A 63 13.61 -16.67 1.70
CA ARG A 63 15.02 -17.02 1.63
C ARG A 63 15.78 -16.38 2.79
N LYS A 64 16.90 -16.98 3.13
CA LYS A 64 17.81 -16.44 4.15
C LYS A 64 19.25 -16.50 3.65
N LEU A 65 19.87 -15.35 3.44
CA LEU A 65 21.29 -15.24 3.15
C LEU A 65 22.06 -15.29 4.48
N VAL A 66 22.99 -16.23 4.61
CA VAL A 66 23.77 -16.44 5.83
C VAL A 66 25.24 -16.19 5.56
N PHE A 67 25.89 -15.49 6.49
CA PHE A 67 27.32 -15.22 6.48
C PHE A 67 27.96 -15.90 7.69
N GLU A 68 29.02 -16.67 7.47
CA GLU A 68 29.87 -17.21 8.53
C GLU A 68 31.22 -16.49 8.52
N LEU A 69 31.65 -16.03 9.69
CA LEU A 69 32.94 -15.36 9.89
C LEU A 69 34.02 -16.37 10.30
N ASP A 70 35.28 -15.96 10.17
CA ASP A 70 36.47 -16.75 10.54
C ASP A 70 36.51 -17.21 12.02
N ASN A 71 35.77 -16.55 12.90
CA ASN A 71 35.62 -16.92 14.32
C ASN A 71 34.42 -17.82 14.62
N GLY A 72 33.71 -18.29 13.59
CA GLY A 72 32.53 -19.16 13.71
C GLY A 72 31.23 -18.43 14.08
N LYS A 73 31.23 -17.09 14.22
CA LYS A 73 29.99 -16.32 14.36
C LYS A 73 29.25 -16.25 13.03
N THR A 74 27.92 -16.22 13.10
CA THR A 74 27.06 -16.06 11.93
C THR A 74 26.18 -14.81 12.04
N ASP A 75 25.87 -14.24 10.89
CA ASP A 75 24.86 -13.20 10.71
C ASP A 75 24.01 -13.55 9.48
N PHE A 76 22.83 -12.94 9.33
CA PHE A 76 21.93 -13.27 8.22
C PHE A 76 21.02 -12.12 7.82
N VAL A 77 20.50 -12.24 6.59
CA VAL A 77 19.42 -11.41 6.05
C VAL A 77 18.29 -12.32 5.58
N VAL A 78 17.07 -12.07 6.05
CA VAL A 78 15.85 -12.73 5.57
C VAL A 78 15.19 -11.82 4.54
N PHE A 79 14.88 -12.38 3.38
CA PHE A 79 14.23 -11.67 2.29
C PHE A 79 13.17 -12.56 1.65
N ASN A 80 12.18 -11.93 0.99
CA ASN A 80 11.20 -12.66 0.21
C ASN A 80 11.52 -12.58 -1.28
N VAL A 81 11.28 -13.68 -2.00
CA VAL A 81 11.13 -13.64 -3.44
C VAL A 81 9.63 -13.67 -3.72
N MET A 82 9.07 -12.55 -4.15
CA MET A 82 7.64 -12.44 -4.42
C MET A 82 7.34 -12.95 -5.83
N GLU A 83 6.12 -13.43 -6.07
CA GLU A 83 5.60 -13.44 -7.44
C GLU A 83 5.65 -12.01 -8.02
N PRO A 84 5.73 -11.86 -9.36
CA PRO A 84 5.60 -10.55 -9.97
C PRO A 84 4.35 -9.84 -9.42
N VAL A 85 4.49 -8.61 -8.94
CA VAL A 85 3.42 -7.94 -8.18
C VAL A 85 2.12 -7.82 -8.98
N LYS A 86 2.23 -7.72 -10.32
CA LYS A 86 1.07 -7.79 -11.23
C LYS A 86 0.27 -9.09 -11.04
N GLU A 87 0.92 -10.24 -10.96
CA GLU A 87 0.25 -11.54 -10.76
C GLU A 87 -0.46 -11.62 -9.40
N ILE A 88 0.12 -11.05 -8.34
CA ILE A 88 -0.51 -10.95 -7.02
C ILE A 88 -1.81 -10.13 -7.09
N ILE A 89 -1.76 -8.98 -7.77
CA ILE A 89 -2.90 -8.08 -7.92
C ILE A 89 -3.99 -8.72 -8.78
N GLU A 90 -3.64 -9.27 -9.95
CA GLU A 90 -4.57 -9.96 -10.85
C GLU A 90 -5.28 -11.10 -10.11
N ALA A 91 -4.52 -11.99 -9.44
CA ALA A 91 -5.07 -13.09 -8.67
C ALA A 91 -6.00 -12.62 -7.54
N ARG A 92 -5.64 -11.54 -6.85
CA ARG A 92 -6.47 -10.98 -5.78
C ARG A 92 -7.78 -10.40 -6.32
N THR A 93 -7.74 -9.63 -7.41
CA THR A 93 -8.96 -9.07 -8.02
C THR A 93 -9.89 -10.15 -8.57
N ASP A 94 -9.33 -11.21 -9.17
CA ASP A 94 -10.09 -12.38 -9.61
C ASP A 94 -10.77 -13.07 -8.43
N TYR A 95 -10.05 -13.31 -7.33
CA TYR A 95 -10.60 -13.93 -6.13
C TYR A 95 -11.74 -13.07 -5.53
N ILE A 96 -11.55 -11.76 -5.42
CA ILE A 96 -12.59 -10.83 -4.93
C ILE A 96 -13.87 -10.97 -5.77
N CYS A 97 -13.77 -10.92 -7.09
CA CYS A 97 -14.94 -10.94 -7.96
C CYS A 97 -15.56 -12.33 -8.19
N ARG A 98 -14.82 -13.42 -7.99
CA ARG A 98 -15.32 -14.79 -8.18
C ARG A 98 -15.80 -15.44 -6.89
N ASN A 99 -15.14 -15.15 -5.77
CA ASN A 99 -15.35 -15.87 -4.51
C ASN A 99 -16.05 -15.01 -3.46
N LEU A 100 -15.87 -13.68 -3.50
CA LEU A 100 -16.40 -12.80 -2.45
C LEU A 100 -17.66 -12.06 -2.86
N TYR A 101 -17.88 -11.81 -4.15
CA TYR A 101 -19.09 -11.14 -4.65
C TYR A 101 -20.35 -12.00 -4.44
N GLN A 102 -21.39 -11.38 -3.89
CA GLN A 102 -22.72 -11.95 -3.72
C GLN A 102 -23.61 -11.54 -4.90
N ASP A 103 -24.26 -12.51 -5.54
CA ASP A 103 -25.18 -12.24 -6.64
C ASP A 103 -26.50 -11.59 -6.17
N GLU A 104 -27.39 -11.28 -7.10
CA GLU A 104 -28.67 -10.60 -6.82
C GLU A 104 -29.63 -11.41 -5.94
N ASN A 105 -29.44 -12.73 -5.81
CA ASN A 105 -30.32 -13.65 -5.09
C ASN A 105 -29.77 -14.04 -3.71
N ALA A 106 -28.59 -13.55 -3.34
CA ALA A 106 -27.98 -13.79 -2.04
C ALA A 106 -28.71 -13.05 -0.90
N GLU A 107 -28.38 -13.39 0.36
CA GLU A 107 -28.93 -12.71 1.54
C GLU A 107 -28.55 -11.22 1.61
N ALA A 108 -27.33 -10.89 1.18
CA ALA A 108 -26.87 -9.53 0.99
C ALA A 108 -26.55 -9.30 -0.50
N PRO A 109 -27.56 -9.00 -1.34
CA PRO A 109 -27.37 -8.86 -2.78
C PRO A 109 -26.30 -7.83 -3.14
N HIS A 110 -25.47 -8.18 -4.13
CA HIS A 110 -24.40 -7.32 -4.66
C HIS A 110 -23.30 -6.91 -3.65
N ALA A 111 -23.31 -7.45 -2.44
CA ALA A 111 -22.26 -7.19 -1.46
C ALA A 111 -20.98 -7.98 -1.79
N PHE A 112 -19.84 -7.54 -1.26
CA PHE A 112 -18.61 -8.32 -1.26
C PHE A 112 -18.30 -8.80 0.15
N LEU A 113 -18.09 -10.11 0.30
CA LEU A 113 -17.71 -10.73 1.57
C LEU A 113 -16.23 -10.47 1.93
N PRO A 114 -15.86 -10.66 3.20
CA PRO A 114 -16.76 -10.63 4.36
C PRO A 114 -17.47 -9.26 4.48
N LEU A 115 -18.69 -9.28 5.02
CA LEU A 115 -19.43 -8.05 5.29
C LEU A 115 -18.87 -7.35 6.52
N SER A 116 -18.84 -6.02 6.48
CA SER A 116 -18.57 -5.17 7.64
C SER A 116 -19.37 -3.88 7.54
N ASN A 117 -19.64 -3.24 8.68
CA ASN A 117 -20.16 -1.87 8.71
C ASN A 117 -19.04 -0.84 8.52
N GLN A 118 -17.81 -1.24 8.81
CA GLN A 118 -16.61 -0.43 8.64
C GLN A 118 -16.28 -0.22 7.15
N GLY A 119 -16.08 1.04 6.77
CA GLY A 119 -15.87 1.44 5.38
C GLY A 119 -14.59 0.87 4.78
N GLU A 120 -13.61 0.53 5.63
CA GLU A 120 -12.37 -0.17 5.27
C GLU A 120 -12.64 -1.45 4.43
N SER A 121 -13.82 -2.07 4.61
CA SER A 121 -14.24 -3.23 3.80
C SER A 121 -14.42 -2.97 2.31
N LEU A 122 -14.55 -1.71 1.92
CA LEU A 122 -14.69 -1.30 0.54
C LEU A 122 -13.33 -1.15 -0.17
N GLY A 123 -12.21 -1.20 0.55
CA GLY A 123 -10.87 -1.12 -0.04
C GLY A 123 -10.63 -2.18 -1.14
N LYS A 124 -11.28 -3.35 -1.02
CA LYS A 124 -11.20 -4.42 -2.03
C LYS A 124 -11.87 -4.02 -3.35
N LEU A 125 -12.93 -3.22 -3.31
CA LEU A 125 -13.57 -2.66 -4.51
C LEU A 125 -12.65 -1.61 -5.16
N ASN A 126 -12.00 -0.78 -4.35
CA ASN A 126 -11.03 0.22 -4.85
C ASN A 126 -9.86 -0.46 -5.57
N LEU A 127 -9.34 -1.56 -5.04
CA LEU A 127 -8.33 -2.38 -5.72
C LEU A 127 -8.82 -2.90 -7.08
N VAL A 128 -10.02 -3.48 -7.13
CA VAL A 128 -10.59 -4.00 -8.38
C VAL A 128 -10.71 -2.87 -9.41
N LEU A 129 -11.22 -1.70 -9.03
CA LEU A 129 -11.35 -0.57 -9.95
C LEU A 129 -10.00 -0.04 -10.42
N MET A 130 -9.04 0.17 -9.51
CA MET A 130 -7.69 0.65 -9.84
C MET A 130 -6.98 -0.28 -10.82
N LYS A 131 -7.04 -1.60 -10.57
CA LYS A 131 -6.51 -2.61 -11.49
C LYS A 131 -7.11 -2.46 -12.88
N ASN A 132 -8.44 -2.33 -12.97
CA ASN A 132 -9.16 -2.23 -14.25
C ASN A 132 -8.98 -0.89 -14.97
N LEU A 133 -8.53 0.16 -14.27
CA LEU A 133 -8.14 1.44 -14.86
C LEU A 133 -6.71 1.42 -15.42
N MET A 134 -5.82 0.61 -14.83
CA MET A 134 -4.38 0.59 -15.18
C MET A 134 -4.01 -0.50 -16.18
N GLY A 135 -4.63 -1.67 -16.08
CA GLY A 135 -4.32 -2.85 -16.90
C GLY A 135 -5.43 -3.22 -17.88
N ASP A 136 -5.49 -4.51 -18.19
CA ASP A 136 -6.57 -5.07 -19.01
C ASP A 136 -7.89 -4.99 -18.23
N CYS A 137 -8.82 -4.21 -18.76
CA CYS A 137 -10.14 -3.99 -18.20
C CYS A 137 -11.04 -5.23 -18.43
N ASP A 138 -11.42 -5.88 -17.34
CA ASP A 138 -12.47 -6.89 -17.26
C ASP A 138 -13.82 -6.22 -16.97
N ALA A 139 -14.71 -6.23 -17.96
CA ALA A 139 -16.03 -5.61 -17.84
C ALA A 139 -16.93 -6.29 -16.79
N ASP A 140 -16.75 -7.58 -16.51
CA ASP A 140 -17.53 -8.27 -15.47
C ASP A 140 -17.13 -7.80 -14.08
N GLN A 141 -15.82 -7.65 -13.83
CA GLN A 141 -15.31 -7.14 -12.56
C GLN A 141 -15.83 -5.71 -12.29
N VAL A 142 -15.72 -4.82 -13.28
CA VAL A 142 -16.23 -3.44 -13.18
C VAL A 142 -17.73 -3.43 -12.90
N ARG A 143 -18.51 -4.24 -13.63
CA ARG A 143 -19.96 -4.34 -13.44
C ARG A 143 -20.34 -4.83 -12.05
N LYS A 144 -19.62 -5.81 -11.48
CA LYS A 144 -19.87 -6.30 -10.11
C LYS A 144 -19.62 -5.21 -9.07
N VAL A 145 -18.54 -4.44 -9.22
CA VAL A 145 -18.27 -3.30 -8.33
C VAL A 145 -19.33 -2.21 -8.50
N GLU A 146 -19.72 -1.90 -9.73
CA GLU A 146 -20.76 -0.90 -10.00
C GLU A 146 -22.13 -1.31 -9.40
N ASN A 147 -22.52 -2.58 -9.56
CA ASN A 147 -23.71 -3.13 -8.91
C ASN A 147 -23.65 -2.95 -7.40
N SER A 148 -22.50 -3.25 -6.78
CA SER A 148 -22.31 -3.06 -5.34
C SER A 148 -22.45 -1.59 -4.95
N ALA A 149 -21.83 -0.69 -5.71
CA ALA A 149 -21.87 0.75 -5.46
C ALA A 149 -23.28 1.34 -5.51
N VAL A 150 -24.12 0.85 -6.43
CA VAL A 150 -25.48 1.36 -6.67
C VAL A 150 -26.52 0.69 -5.77
N PHE A 151 -26.50 -0.65 -5.66
CA PHE A 151 -27.57 -1.40 -5.01
C PHE A 151 -27.28 -1.75 -3.55
N TYR A 152 -26.02 -1.86 -3.15
CA TYR A 152 -25.63 -2.22 -1.79
C TYR A 152 -25.07 -1.03 -1.01
N MET A 153 -23.97 -0.41 -1.48
CA MET A 153 -23.27 0.64 -0.74
C MET A 153 -24.14 1.88 -0.51
N LYS A 154 -24.81 2.34 -1.57
CA LYS A 154 -25.62 3.56 -1.53
C LYS A 154 -26.72 3.49 -0.48
N THR A 155 -27.35 2.33 -0.33
CA THR A 155 -28.47 2.12 0.61
C THR A 155 -28.01 1.67 1.99
N LYS A 156 -26.80 1.11 2.10
CA LYS A 156 -26.20 0.71 3.39
C LYS A 156 -25.71 1.90 4.20
N TRP A 157 -24.89 2.79 3.61
CA TRP A 157 -24.29 3.91 4.34
C TRP A 157 -25.14 5.17 4.34
N PHE A 158 -26.19 5.23 3.52
CA PHE A 158 -27.04 6.42 3.40
C PHE A 158 -28.52 6.05 3.35
N GLU A 159 -29.33 6.74 4.15
CA GLU A 159 -30.76 6.52 4.25
C GLU A 159 -31.44 6.78 2.90
N ASN A 160 -32.08 5.76 2.33
CA ASN A 160 -32.72 5.82 1.01
C ASN A 160 -31.77 6.30 -0.12
N GLY A 161 -30.46 6.18 0.07
CA GLY A 161 -29.45 6.63 -0.88
C GLY A 161 -29.26 8.16 -0.96
N ASP A 162 -29.70 8.92 0.04
CA ASP A 162 -29.42 10.35 0.17
C ASP A 162 -28.06 10.57 0.86
N PHE A 163 -27.05 11.00 0.11
CA PHE A 163 -25.69 11.20 0.63
C PHE A 163 -25.60 12.18 1.81
N TYR A 164 -26.58 13.08 1.98
CA TYR A 164 -26.63 14.02 3.10
C TYR A 164 -27.31 13.45 4.35
N ARG A 165 -27.74 12.18 4.31
CA ARG A 165 -28.37 11.46 5.43
C ARG A 165 -27.65 10.13 5.70
N PRO A 166 -26.52 10.15 6.40
CA PRO A 166 -25.83 8.92 6.72
C PRO A 166 -26.64 8.01 7.63
N ALA A 167 -26.59 6.70 7.36
CA ALA A 167 -27.26 5.69 8.16
C ALA A 167 -26.46 5.38 9.43
N LYS A 168 -27.12 5.33 10.59
CA LYS A 168 -26.49 4.98 11.87
C LYS A 168 -26.26 3.46 11.96
N LEU A 169 -25.02 3.02 11.68
CA LEU A 169 -24.64 1.60 11.58
C LEU A 169 -23.99 1.01 12.84
N TYR A 170 -23.74 1.83 13.87
CA TYR A 170 -22.93 1.44 15.03
C TYR A 170 -23.63 1.71 16.36
N GLY A 171 -23.23 0.97 17.40
CA GLY A 171 -23.72 1.14 18.78
C GLY A 171 -25.24 1.03 18.88
N ASP A 172 -25.80 -0.10 18.44
CA ASP A 172 -27.25 -0.36 18.34
C ASP A 172 -28.03 0.67 17.50
N GLY A 173 -27.39 1.21 16.44
CA GLY A 173 -27.98 2.24 15.59
C GLY A 173 -27.88 3.66 16.16
N GLY A 174 -26.96 3.89 17.10
CA GLY A 174 -26.74 5.18 17.76
C GLY A 174 -25.96 6.20 16.93
N PHE A 175 -25.01 5.75 16.09
CA PHE A 175 -24.10 6.65 15.35
C PHE A 175 -23.61 6.08 14.01
N TYR A 176 -22.96 6.92 13.20
CA TYR A 176 -22.19 6.54 12.01
C TYR A 176 -20.74 7.01 12.12
N ARG A 177 -19.79 6.23 11.59
CA ARG A 177 -18.37 6.61 11.57
C ARG A 177 -18.09 7.50 10.37
N ILE A 178 -17.50 8.65 10.61
CA ILE A 178 -17.20 9.63 9.56
C ILE A 178 -16.12 9.10 8.59
N ILE A 179 -15.15 8.33 9.12
CA ILE A 179 -14.03 7.78 8.34
C ILE A 179 -14.51 6.79 7.26
N ASP A 180 -15.64 6.11 7.46
CA ASP A 180 -16.18 5.17 6.47
C ASP A 180 -16.43 5.84 5.11
N PHE A 181 -16.78 7.13 5.12
CA PHE A 181 -17.08 7.89 3.90
C PHE A 181 -15.87 8.10 3.00
N ASP A 182 -14.64 8.00 3.53
CA ASP A 182 -13.43 8.08 2.72
C ASP A 182 -13.41 6.96 1.67
N TYR A 183 -13.72 5.74 2.11
CA TYR A 183 -13.72 4.55 1.25
C TYR A 183 -14.91 4.56 0.30
N VAL A 184 -16.09 4.98 0.76
CA VAL A 184 -17.27 5.12 -0.10
C VAL A 184 -17.03 6.14 -1.21
N ALA A 185 -16.50 7.31 -0.86
CA ALA A 185 -16.17 8.34 -1.84
C ALA A 185 -15.09 7.86 -2.82
N HIS A 186 -14.10 7.08 -2.36
CA HIS A 186 -13.07 6.55 -3.23
C HIS A 186 -13.63 5.60 -4.30
N VAL A 187 -14.57 4.70 -3.94
CA VAL A 187 -15.23 3.81 -4.91
C VAL A 187 -15.94 4.63 -5.98
N TYR A 188 -16.73 5.63 -5.58
CA TYR A 188 -17.42 6.50 -6.54
C TYR A 188 -16.45 7.31 -7.39
N TYR A 189 -15.37 7.82 -6.80
CA TYR A 189 -14.36 8.55 -7.56
C TYR A 189 -13.67 7.65 -8.60
N LEU A 190 -13.32 6.41 -8.26
CA LEU A 190 -12.72 5.48 -9.21
C LEU A 190 -13.71 5.06 -10.32
N LEU A 191 -14.99 4.85 -10.00
CA LEU A 191 -16.03 4.63 -11.02
C LEU A 191 -16.14 5.82 -11.98
N SER A 192 -15.97 7.05 -11.50
CA SER A 192 -16.00 8.24 -12.35
C SER A 192 -14.83 8.35 -13.34
N LYS A 193 -13.79 7.52 -13.19
CA LYS A 193 -12.65 7.48 -14.11
C LYS A 193 -12.89 6.59 -15.33
N PHE A 194 -13.93 5.75 -15.31
CA PHE A 194 -14.28 4.90 -16.45
C PHE A 194 -14.99 5.69 -17.55
N GLN A 195 -14.89 5.20 -18.78
CA GLN A 195 -15.67 5.74 -19.89
C GLN A 195 -17.15 5.33 -19.76
N ALA A 196 -18.07 6.18 -20.21
CA ALA A 196 -19.52 5.92 -20.07
C ALA A 196 -19.97 4.57 -20.65
N GLY A 197 -19.35 4.09 -21.74
CA GLY A 197 -19.68 2.77 -22.32
C GLY A 197 -19.20 1.56 -21.52
N ARG A 198 -18.48 1.76 -20.41
CA ARG A 198 -18.01 0.72 -19.50
C ARG A 198 -18.86 0.61 -18.22
N LEU A 199 -19.83 1.50 -18.05
CA LEU A 199 -20.71 1.59 -16.89
C LEU A 199 -22.15 1.32 -17.32
N SER A 200 -22.93 0.71 -16.44
CA SER A 200 -24.28 0.21 -16.72
C SER A 200 -25.38 1.04 -16.06
N HIS A 201 -25.09 1.70 -14.93
CA HIS A 201 -26.13 2.26 -14.04
C HIS A 201 -26.13 3.77 -13.97
N ALA A 202 -24.96 4.41 -14.08
CA ALA A 202 -24.85 5.87 -14.06
C ALA A 202 -23.71 6.35 -14.94
N ARG A 203 -23.71 7.66 -15.26
CA ARG A 203 -22.62 8.26 -16.04
C ARG A 203 -21.41 8.51 -15.15
N PRO A 204 -20.19 8.61 -15.72
CA PRO A 204 -19.00 9.01 -14.98
C PRO A 204 -19.20 10.31 -14.18
N ASP A 205 -19.87 11.32 -14.76
CA ASP A 205 -20.17 12.59 -14.07
C ASP A 205 -21.08 12.41 -12.84
N ASP A 206 -21.99 11.44 -12.86
CA ASP A 206 -22.86 11.17 -11.71
C ASP A 206 -22.03 10.62 -10.54
N TYR A 207 -21.13 9.67 -10.83
CA TYR A 207 -20.21 9.12 -9.83
C TYR A 207 -19.22 10.17 -9.30
N LEU A 208 -18.71 11.06 -10.17
CA LEU A 208 -17.84 12.17 -9.75
C LEU A 208 -18.57 13.11 -8.77
N LYS A 209 -19.84 13.42 -9.08
CA LYS A 209 -20.70 14.20 -8.21
C LYS A 209 -20.93 13.48 -6.88
N TRP A 210 -21.25 12.19 -6.88
CA TRP A 210 -21.50 11.42 -5.65
C TRP A 210 -20.26 11.36 -4.76
N ALA A 211 -19.08 11.14 -5.33
CA ALA A 211 -17.81 11.20 -4.59
C ALA A 211 -17.63 12.57 -3.90
N ALA A 212 -17.93 13.67 -4.60
CA ALA A 212 -17.84 15.01 -4.03
C ALA A 212 -18.88 15.27 -2.94
N GLU A 213 -20.12 14.81 -3.11
CA GLU A 213 -21.20 14.96 -2.11
C GLU A 213 -20.85 14.20 -0.83
N VAL A 214 -20.38 12.96 -0.95
CA VAL A 214 -19.90 12.16 0.18
C VAL A 214 -18.71 12.84 0.87
N MET A 215 -17.74 13.37 0.11
CA MET A 215 -16.60 14.09 0.70
C MET A 215 -16.97 15.41 1.37
N ILE A 216 -18.00 16.09 0.88
CA ILE A 216 -18.54 17.29 1.54
C ILE A 216 -19.13 16.90 2.90
N VAL A 217 -19.92 15.82 2.96
CA VAL A 217 -20.46 15.29 4.22
C VAL A 217 -19.33 14.84 5.15
N ARG A 218 -18.30 14.18 4.63
CA ARG A 218 -17.10 13.77 5.39
C ARG A 218 -16.37 14.92 6.10
N LEU A 219 -16.36 16.12 5.52
CA LEU A 219 -15.52 17.23 5.98
C LEU A 219 -16.30 18.39 6.61
N ASP A 220 -17.60 18.52 6.37
CA ASP A 220 -18.42 19.64 6.85
C ASP A 220 -19.12 19.29 8.17
N ALA A 221 -18.52 19.71 9.29
CA ALA A 221 -19.09 19.51 10.62
C ALA A 221 -20.52 20.04 10.78
N ASN A 222 -20.97 21.00 9.96
CA ASN A 222 -22.33 21.56 10.06
C ASN A 222 -23.41 20.62 9.49
N LEU A 223 -23.01 19.54 8.81
CA LEU A 223 -23.93 18.53 8.30
C LEU A 223 -24.21 17.41 9.31
N HIS A 224 -23.62 17.48 10.50
CA HIS A 224 -23.81 16.49 11.56
C HIS A 224 -24.49 17.10 12.76
N GLU A 225 -25.45 16.36 13.33
CA GLU A 225 -26.19 16.79 14.52
C GLU A 225 -25.39 16.53 15.79
N ASP A 226 -24.85 15.33 15.90
CA ASP A 226 -24.17 14.78 17.08
C ASP A 226 -22.70 15.26 17.18
N ASP A 227 -22.25 15.55 18.41
CA ASP A 227 -20.92 16.13 18.66
C ASP A 227 -19.76 15.17 18.37
N ARG A 228 -20.02 13.86 18.41
CA ARG A 228 -19.02 12.84 18.08
C ARG A 228 -18.63 12.95 16.61
N GLU A 229 -19.60 12.93 15.72
CA GLU A 229 -19.47 13.02 14.27
C GLU A 229 -18.80 14.33 13.88
N LYS A 230 -19.22 15.46 14.48
CA LYS A 230 -18.56 16.76 14.30
C LYS A 230 -17.06 16.71 14.62
N LYS A 231 -16.66 15.99 15.67
CA LYS A 231 -15.24 15.82 16.02
C LYS A 231 -14.52 14.92 15.04
N GLU A 232 -15.15 13.82 14.62
CA GLU A 232 -14.55 12.88 13.66
C GLU A 232 -14.32 13.52 12.27
N THR A 233 -15.13 14.52 11.85
CA THR A 233 -14.83 15.31 10.63
C THR A 233 -13.45 15.97 10.65
N GLN A 234 -12.90 16.19 11.85
CA GLN A 234 -11.61 16.84 12.03
C GLN A 234 -10.43 15.88 11.85
N MET A 235 -10.68 14.57 11.95
CA MET A 235 -9.66 13.54 11.75
C MET A 235 -9.32 13.42 10.26
N LEU A 236 -8.07 13.07 9.98
CA LEU A 236 -7.68 12.63 8.65
C LEU A 236 -7.97 11.14 8.45
N GLY A 237 -8.10 10.73 7.21
CA GLY A 237 -8.22 9.34 6.82
C GLY A 237 -7.74 9.15 5.38
N VAL A 238 -8.18 8.08 4.72
CA VAL A 238 -7.63 7.64 3.43
C VAL A 238 -8.02 8.53 2.25
N TYR A 239 -8.94 9.48 2.44
CA TYR A 239 -9.32 10.42 1.38
C TYR A 239 -8.15 11.26 0.83
N ILE A 240 -7.06 11.37 1.61
CA ILE A 240 -5.78 11.95 1.19
C ILE A 240 -5.22 11.34 -0.09
N LEU A 241 -5.53 10.08 -0.39
CA LEU A 241 -5.09 9.39 -1.60
C LEU A 241 -5.67 9.99 -2.90
N PHE A 242 -6.87 10.58 -2.85
CA PHE A 242 -7.59 10.99 -4.06
C PHE A 242 -8.18 12.41 -4.03
N ILE A 243 -8.23 13.08 -2.88
CA ILE A 243 -8.90 14.39 -2.74
C ILE A 243 -8.37 15.45 -3.72
N LYS A 244 -7.06 15.45 -3.96
CA LYS A 244 -6.43 16.41 -4.89
C LYS A 244 -6.89 16.17 -6.33
N ASP A 245 -7.02 14.92 -6.74
CA ASP A 245 -7.43 14.58 -8.11
C ASP A 245 -8.94 14.73 -8.29
N LEU A 246 -9.74 14.39 -7.27
CA LEU A 246 -11.17 14.70 -7.21
C LEU A 246 -11.41 16.21 -7.41
N LEU A 247 -10.70 17.07 -6.70
CA LEU A 247 -10.82 18.53 -6.87
C LEU A 247 -10.44 18.97 -8.29
N GLN A 248 -9.37 18.43 -8.87
CA GLN A 248 -8.97 18.73 -10.24
C GLN A 248 -10.05 18.31 -11.25
N ASP A 249 -10.62 17.13 -11.08
CA ASP A 249 -11.62 16.61 -12.02
C ASP A 249 -12.96 17.33 -11.89
N LEU A 250 -13.38 17.72 -10.68
CA LEU A 250 -14.54 18.59 -10.50
C LEU A 250 -14.37 19.92 -11.26
N ALA A 251 -13.17 20.52 -11.20
CA ALA A 251 -12.87 21.73 -11.95
C ALA A 251 -12.87 21.49 -13.47
N ARG A 252 -12.25 20.40 -13.95
CA ARG A 252 -12.21 20.03 -15.37
C ARG A 252 -13.59 19.75 -15.96
N HIS A 253 -14.48 19.14 -15.18
CA HIS A 253 -15.85 18.81 -15.58
C HIS A 253 -16.84 19.97 -15.36
N GLY A 254 -16.37 21.15 -14.93
CA GLY A 254 -17.21 22.34 -14.76
C GLY A 254 -18.19 22.28 -13.58
N MET A 255 -17.93 21.42 -12.58
CA MET A 255 -18.75 21.28 -11.37
C MET A 255 -18.39 22.34 -10.31
N SER A 256 -18.39 23.62 -10.70
CA SER A 256 -17.79 24.72 -9.93
C SER A 256 -18.32 24.83 -8.49
N GLY A 257 -19.62 24.67 -8.26
CA GLY A 257 -20.20 24.76 -6.92
C GLY A 257 -19.69 23.67 -5.96
N LEU A 258 -19.55 22.43 -6.43
CA LEU A 258 -18.97 21.33 -5.65
C LEU A 258 -17.48 21.54 -5.44
N HIS A 259 -16.75 21.91 -6.50
CA HIS A 259 -15.32 22.20 -6.45
C HIS A 259 -15.00 23.31 -5.43
N GLU A 260 -15.71 24.43 -5.46
CA GLU A 260 -15.50 25.56 -4.56
C GLU A 260 -15.77 25.18 -3.10
N ARG A 261 -16.90 24.50 -2.84
CA ARG A 261 -17.26 24.07 -1.48
C ARG A 261 -16.24 23.08 -0.92
N LEU A 262 -15.91 22.03 -1.67
CA LEU A 262 -14.97 21.00 -1.22
C LEU A 262 -13.55 21.54 -1.09
N SER A 263 -13.11 22.42 -2.01
CA SER A 263 -11.81 23.09 -1.92
C SER A 263 -11.66 23.90 -0.65
N ARG A 264 -12.72 24.61 -0.24
CA ARG A 264 -12.72 25.38 1.00
C ARG A 264 -12.57 24.45 2.21
N LEU A 265 -13.39 23.41 2.30
CA LEU A 265 -13.33 22.43 3.40
C LEU A 265 -11.94 21.79 3.51
N TRP A 266 -11.36 21.38 2.38
CA TRP A 266 -10.02 20.81 2.34
C TRP A 266 -8.94 21.78 2.84
N LYS A 267 -8.98 23.04 2.39
CA LYS A 267 -8.03 24.07 2.85
C LYS A 267 -8.18 24.40 4.33
N GLU A 268 -9.42 24.47 4.83
CA GLU A 268 -9.70 24.70 6.25
C GLU A 268 -9.17 23.56 7.13
N ALA A 269 -9.37 22.30 6.71
CA ALA A 269 -8.78 21.14 7.38
C ALA A 269 -7.24 21.23 7.39
N GLY A 270 -6.65 21.61 6.26
CA GLY A 270 -5.21 21.83 6.11
C GLY A 270 -4.63 22.88 7.03
N GLU A 271 -5.25 24.06 7.08
CA GLU A 271 -4.80 25.16 7.95
C GLU A 271 -4.91 24.80 9.43
N ARG A 272 -5.97 24.08 9.84
CA ARG A 272 -6.08 23.56 11.21
C ARG A 272 -4.90 22.66 11.54
N LEU A 273 -4.60 21.67 10.70
CA LEU A 273 -3.48 20.73 10.91
C LEU A 273 -2.14 21.47 11.00
N ARG A 274 -1.93 22.46 10.14
CA ARG A 274 -0.73 23.30 10.16
C ARG A 274 -0.56 24.01 11.51
N LEU A 275 -1.61 24.66 12.01
CA LEU A 275 -1.58 25.36 13.29
C LEU A 275 -1.36 24.41 14.48
N GLU A 276 -1.86 23.18 14.38
CA GLU A 276 -1.79 22.18 15.46
C GLU A 276 -0.55 21.27 15.39
N THR A 277 0.27 21.43 14.35
CA THR A 277 1.51 20.65 14.15
C THR A 277 2.48 20.78 15.34
N GLY A 278 2.43 21.91 16.06
CA GLY A 278 3.15 22.15 17.31
C GLY A 278 2.97 21.06 18.37
N GLN A 279 1.79 20.45 18.39
CA GLN A 279 1.36 19.49 19.42
C GLN A 279 1.11 18.08 18.85
N TYR A 280 1.40 17.86 17.56
CA TYR A 280 1.14 16.59 16.86
C TYR A 280 -0.31 16.10 16.95
N LYS A 281 -1.29 17.02 17.02
CA LYS A 281 -2.71 16.61 17.17
C LYS A 281 -3.24 15.76 16.01
N GLY A 282 -2.71 15.92 14.80
CA GLY A 282 -3.09 15.10 13.65
C GLY A 282 -2.63 13.64 13.77
N ALA A 283 -1.71 13.32 14.68
CA ALA A 283 -1.29 11.95 14.95
C ALA A 283 -2.28 11.17 15.84
N VAL A 284 -3.24 11.86 16.45
CA VAL A 284 -4.23 11.25 17.34
C VAL A 284 -5.41 10.74 16.52
N THR A 285 -5.69 9.44 16.63
CA THR A 285 -6.86 8.78 16.03
C THR A 285 -8.00 8.68 17.04
N GLU A 286 -9.06 7.94 16.70
CA GLU A 286 -10.16 7.64 17.63
C GLU A 286 -9.68 7.01 18.94
N HIS A 287 -8.59 6.24 18.88
CA HIS A 287 -8.15 5.41 20.00
C HIS A 287 -6.78 5.81 20.56
N PHE A 288 -5.81 6.17 19.70
CA PHE A 288 -4.42 6.30 20.12
C PHE A 288 -3.63 7.34 19.31
N TYR A 289 -2.44 7.67 19.81
CA TYR A 289 -1.39 8.28 19.00
C TYR A 289 -0.74 7.17 18.18
N ASP A 290 -1.00 7.11 16.88
CA ASP A 290 -0.54 6.01 16.03
C ASP A 290 -0.29 6.41 14.57
N ASN A 291 0.17 5.42 13.80
CA ASN A 291 0.56 5.57 12.42
C ASN A 291 -0.60 5.81 11.44
N ALA A 292 -1.83 5.49 11.85
CA ALA A 292 -3.05 5.82 11.12
C ALA A 292 -3.37 7.32 11.22
N GLY A 293 -2.84 8.05 12.21
CA GLY A 293 -2.93 9.51 12.29
C GLY A 293 -1.77 10.24 11.59
N PHE A 294 -0.53 9.93 11.97
CA PHE A 294 0.62 10.73 11.50
C PHE A 294 1.00 10.50 10.03
N GLY A 295 0.70 9.33 9.44
CA GLY A 295 0.86 9.08 8.00
C GLY A 295 -0.01 10.00 7.16
N PRO A 296 -1.35 9.88 7.25
CA PRO A 296 -2.28 10.77 6.56
C PRO A 296 -1.99 12.25 6.82
N THR A 297 -1.57 12.62 8.04
CA THR A 297 -1.20 14.02 8.34
C THR A 297 0.03 14.49 7.59
N CYS A 298 1.09 13.69 7.54
CA CYS A 298 2.27 14.02 6.75
C CYS A 298 1.91 14.23 5.27
N GLU A 299 1.10 13.32 4.72
CA GLU A 299 0.68 13.37 3.33
C GLU A 299 -0.21 14.58 3.03
N ALA A 300 -1.23 14.84 3.85
CA ALA A 300 -2.08 16.02 3.73
C ALA A 300 -1.26 17.33 3.69
N LEU A 301 -0.30 17.47 4.62
CA LEU A 301 0.58 18.63 4.68
C LEU A 301 1.48 18.74 3.43
N CYS A 302 1.95 17.62 2.88
CA CYS A 302 2.68 17.60 1.60
C CYS A 302 1.80 18.07 0.43
N LEU A 303 0.56 17.55 0.34
CA LEU A 303 -0.39 17.87 -0.72
C LEU A 303 -0.82 19.35 -0.70
N LEU A 304 -0.87 19.94 0.49
CA LEU A 304 -1.19 21.36 0.72
C LEU A 304 0.03 22.29 0.63
N GLY A 305 1.24 21.75 0.51
CA GLY A 305 2.47 22.53 0.34
C GLY A 305 3.11 23.04 1.63
N TYR A 306 2.67 22.57 2.80
CA TYR A 306 3.23 22.96 4.10
C TYR A 306 4.50 22.16 4.42
N ARG A 307 5.59 22.52 3.75
CA ARG A 307 6.86 21.76 3.76
C ARG A 307 7.45 21.53 5.15
N GLN A 308 7.41 22.53 6.03
CA GLN A 308 8.05 22.41 7.36
C GLN A 308 7.24 21.51 8.29
N GLU A 309 5.93 21.65 8.24
CA GLU A 309 4.99 20.84 9.00
C GLU A 309 5.00 19.39 8.51
N ALA A 310 5.03 19.19 7.19
CA ALA A 310 5.22 17.88 6.57
C ALA A 310 6.53 17.22 7.05
N LYS A 311 7.65 17.95 7.06
CA LYS A 311 8.93 17.43 7.58
C LYS A 311 8.84 17.00 9.04
N ARG A 312 8.04 17.71 9.85
CA ARG A 312 7.87 17.41 11.27
C ARG A 312 7.09 16.12 11.52
N TYR A 313 6.02 15.86 10.76
CA TYR A 313 5.31 14.58 10.79
C TYR A 313 6.10 13.47 10.08
N GLY A 314 6.83 13.80 9.02
CA GLY A 314 7.71 12.86 8.32
C GLY A 314 8.78 12.24 9.23
N ALA A 315 9.30 13.00 10.20
CA ALA A 315 10.19 12.45 11.21
C ALA A 315 9.55 11.32 12.04
N LEU A 316 8.23 11.36 12.29
CA LEU A 316 7.50 10.28 12.95
C LEU A 316 7.38 9.05 12.04
N LEU A 317 7.16 9.24 10.74
CA LEU A 317 7.15 8.14 9.78
C LEU A 317 8.49 7.41 9.76
N LEU A 318 9.59 8.14 9.63
CA LEU A 318 10.94 7.56 9.63
C LEU A 318 11.26 6.82 10.94
N ALA A 319 10.79 7.34 12.08
CA ALA A 319 10.97 6.70 13.38
C ALA A 319 10.09 5.45 13.57
N ASN A 320 8.91 5.40 12.95
CA ASN A 320 7.95 4.29 13.06
C ASN A 320 8.29 3.13 12.13
N ILE A 321 8.94 3.38 10.99
CA ILE A 321 9.27 2.34 10.00
C ILE A 321 10.58 1.63 10.38
N GLY A 322 10.49 0.33 10.66
CA GLY A 322 11.63 -0.49 11.08
C GLY A 322 12.77 -0.58 10.05
N PHE A 323 13.99 -0.86 10.54
CA PHE A 323 15.14 -1.23 9.74
C PHE A 323 15.77 -2.50 10.34
N SER A 324 15.49 -3.64 9.75
CA SER A 324 15.95 -4.96 10.23
C SER A 324 16.54 -5.75 9.07
N ASN A 325 17.42 -6.70 9.38
CA ASN A 325 17.87 -7.70 8.42
C ASN A 325 16.77 -8.72 8.07
N ASP A 326 15.63 -8.69 8.75
CA ASP A 326 14.43 -9.44 8.37
C ASP A 326 13.43 -8.52 7.69
N PHE A 327 13.08 -8.79 6.42
CA PHE A 327 12.14 -7.95 5.68
C PHE A 327 10.82 -7.78 6.43
N ARG A 328 10.33 -8.83 7.13
CA ARG A 328 9.06 -8.79 7.87
C ARG A 328 9.09 -7.79 9.02
N ALA A 329 10.27 -7.38 9.48
CA ALA A 329 10.43 -6.41 10.56
C ALA A 329 10.80 -5.00 10.04
N GLN A 330 10.65 -4.75 8.74
CA GLN A 330 10.83 -3.43 8.13
C GLN A 330 9.50 -2.68 7.94
N ASN A 331 8.39 -3.24 8.41
CA ASN A 331 7.09 -2.60 8.35
C ASN A 331 6.97 -1.46 9.38
N PRO A 332 5.95 -0.60 9.25
CA PRO A 332 5.61 0.41 10.25
C PRO A 332 5.17 -0.24 11.57
N ASP A 333 5.66 0.25 12.71
CA ASP A 333 5.27 -0.26 14.02
C ASP A 333 3.78 -0.03 14.31
N ARG A 334 3.10 -1.15 14.57
CA ARG A 334 1.74 -1.29 15.04
C ARG A 334 1.66 -2.61 15.80
N TRP A 335 0.91 -2.65 16.89
CA TRP A 335 1.00 -3.78 17.80
C TRP A 335 -0.28 -4.20 18.52
N TRP A 336 -1.25 -3.30 18.66
CA TRP A 336 -2.36 -3.52 19.60
C TRP A 336 -3.34 -4.62 19.15
N GLU A 337 -3.49 -4.85 17.84
CA GLU A 337 -4.31 -5.96 17.31
C GLU A 337 -3.64 -7.32 17.58
N SER A 338 -2.34 -7.48 17.39
CA SER A 338 -1.69 -8.78 17.70
C SER A 338 -1.23 -8.89 19.17
N LEU A 339 -1.39 -7.82 19.95
CA LEU A 339 -0.71 -7.60 21.23
C LEU A 339 0.81 -7.84 21.16
N SER A 340 1.38 -7.60 19.97
CA SER A 340 2.81 -7.78 19.62
C SER A 340 3.12 -7.04 18.32
N TYR A 341 4.40 -6.88 17.96
CA TYR A 341 4.75 -6.24 16.69
C TYR A 341 4.22 -7.03 15.49
N MET A 342 3.52 -6.34 14.58
CA MET A 342 2.82 -6.97 13.45
C MET A 342 2.94 -6.15 12.17
N ILE A 343 2.83 -6.82 11.03
CA ILE A 343 2.52 -6.20 9.75
C ILE A 343 1.00 -6.04 9.71
N HIS A 344 0.50 -4.82 9.66
CA HIS A 344 -0.89 -4.53 9.33
C HIS A 344 -0.95 -4.03 7.90
N SER A 345 -1.72 -4.70 7.03
CA SER A 345 -1.71 -4.42 5.59
C SER A 345 -2.17 -3.00 5.29
N LEU A 346 -3.41 -2.64 5.66
CA LEU A 346 -3.99 -1.31 5.43
C LEU A 346 -3.06 -0.18 5.91
N TRP A 347 -2.90 -0.05 7.22
CA TRP A 347 -2.17 1.08 7.80
C TRP A 347 -0.67 1.03 7.52
N GLY A 348 -0.10 -0.16 7.35
CA GLY A 348 1.29 -0.32 6.93
C GLY A 348 1.53 0.23 5.52
N GLY A 349 0.62 -0.08 4.58
CA GLY A 349 0.72 0.43 3.22
C GLY A 349 0.35 1.91 3.10
N MET A 350 -0.58 2.42 3.92
CA MET A 350 -0.86 3.86 4.02
C MET A 350 0.37 4.65 4.47
N VAL A 351 1.07 4.20 5.52
CA VAL A 351 2.32 4.82 5.98
C VAL A 351 3.39 4.79 4.89
N SER A 352 3.50 3.67 4.17
CA SER A 352 4.40 3.55 3.02
C SER A 352 4.08 4.58 1.93
N ALA A 353 2.80 4.71 1.55
CA ALA A 353 2.34 5.67 0.55
C ALA A 353 2.63 7.12 0.99
N SER A 354 2.31 7.46 2.24
CA SER A 354 2.58 8.79 2.79
C SER A 354 4.08 9.11 2.86
N ALA A 355 4.93 8.12 3.15
CA ALA A 355 6.38 8.28 3.08
C ALA A 355 6.85 8.49 1.63
N LEU A 356 6.24 7.85 0.63
CA LEU A 356 6.55 8.09 -0.77
C LEU A 356 6.16 9.51 -1.19
N VAL A 357 4.98 9.99 -0.80
CA VAL A 357 4.56 11.38 -1.05
C VAL A 357 5.49 12.37 -0.35
N ALA A 358 5.93 12.06 0.88
CA ALA A 358 6.92 12.86 1.59
C ALA A 358 8.26 12.91 0.82
N TYR A 359 8.71 11.81 0.21
CA TYR A 359 9.88 11.83 -0.68
C TYR A 359 9.66 12.71 -1.91
N GLU A 360 8.54 12.52 -2.61
CA GLU A 360 8.21 13.31 -3.82
C GLU A 360 8.11 14.82 -3.49
N HIS A 361 7.65 15.18 -2.30
CA HIS A 361 7.53 16.58 -1.87
C HIS A 361 8.84 17.14 -1.30
N LEU A 362 9.47 16.42 -0.37
CA LEU A 362 10.64 16.87 0.39
C LEU A 362 11.96 16.63 -0.35
N ARG A 363 12.01 15.71 -1.31
CA ARG A 363 13.21 15.29 -2.06
C ARG A 363 14.32 14.76 -1.15
N ASP A 364 13.94 14.06 -0.09
CA ASP A 364 14.87 13.44 0.85
C ASP A 364 14.85 11.91 0.69
N PRO A 365 15.94 11.29 0.17
CA PRO A 365 15.99 9.86 -0.13
C PRO A 365 15.76 8.92 1.06
N GLU A 366 15.87 9.39 2.31
CA GLU A 366 15.52 8.56 3.47
C GLU A 366 14.04 8.17 3.45
N TYR A 367 13.17 9.06 2.99
CA TYR A 367 11.74 8.76 2.83
C TYR A 367 11.48 7.77 1.71
N LEU A 368 12.22 7.82 0.59
CA LEU A 368 12.09 6.86 -0.50
C LEU A 368 12.43 5.45 -0.02
N LYS A 369 13.57 5.31 0.68
CA LYS A 369 14.01 4.03 1.23
C LYS A 369 13.04 3.51 2.29
N ALA A 370 12.55 4.40 3.17
CA ALA A 370 11.58 4.06 4.19
C ALA A 370 10.23 3.62 3.59
N ALA A 371 9.75 4.33 2.56
CA ALA A 371 8.53 3.99 1.86
C ALA A 371 8.63 2.58 1.26
N TYR A 372 9.66 2.31 0.46
CA TYR A 372 9.76 1.02 -0.22
C TYR A 372 9.97 -0.16 0.75
N ARG A 373 10.76 0.03 1.81
CA ARG A 373 10.96 -1.02 2.82
C ARG A 373 9.70 -1.28 3.66
N ALA A 374 8.81 -0.28 3.81
CA ALA A 374 7.51 -0.44 4.44
C ALA A 374 6.47 -1.07 3.50
N ALA A 375 6.52 -0.80 2.19
CA ALA A 375 5.64 -1.41 1.20
C ALA A 375 5.84 -2.92 1.07
N VAL A 376 7.10 -3.36 0.99
CA VAL A 376 7.42 -4.75 0.66
C VAL A 376 6.80 -5.79 1.63
N PRO A 377 6.85 -5.59 2.97
CA PRO A 377 6.24 -6.52 3.92
C PRO A 377 4.72 -6.63 3.80
N VAL A 378 4.02 -5.61 3.31
CA VAL A 378 2.57 -5.64 3.09
C VAL A 378 2.19 -6.78 2.15
N PHE A 379 2.99 -7.05 1.12
CA PHE A 379 2.73 -8.17 0.21
C PHE A 379 2.79 -9.55 0.88
N TYR A 380 3.38 -9.67 2.07
CA TYR A 380 3.37 -10.93 2.83
C TYR A 380 1.97 -11.31 3.33
N CYS A 381 1.09 -10.32 3.50
CA CYS A 381 -0.35 -10.50 3.76
C CYS A 381 -1.11 -11.09 2.57
N TYR A 382 -0.49 -11.12 1.38
CA TYR A 382 -1.02 -11.66 0.13
C TYR A 382 -0.25 -12.88 -0.38
N ASP A 383 0.85 -13.26 0.27
CA ASP A 383 1.80 -14.24 -0.25
C ASP A 383 1.37 -15.69 0.03
N TRP A 384 0.87 -16.39 -0.97
CA TRP A 384 0.53 -17.82 -0.86
C TRP A 384 1.74 -18.76 -0.82
N HIS A 385 2.96 -18.25 -1.05
CA HIS A 385 4.23 -18.99 -0.90
C HIS A 385 4.91 -18.81 0.45
N ALA A 386 4.34 -17.99 1.34
CA ALA A 386 4.87 -17.75 2.68
C ALA A 386 5.05 -19.07 3.46
N SER A 387 6.28 -19.31 3.94
CA SER A 387 6.66 -20.57 4.60
C SER A 387 6.64 -20.47 6.14
N ALA A 388 6.97 -19.30 6.69
CA ALA A 388 7.10 -19.03 8.13
C ALA A 388 5.78 -18.66 8.83
N THR A 389 4.68 -19.22 8.34
CA THR A 389 3.32 -19.05 8.88
C THR A 389 2.56 -20.36 8.80
N ASN A 390 1.73 -20.64 9.81
CA ASN A 390 0.89 -21.84 9.83
C ASN A 390 -0.32 -21.68 8.92
N LYS A 391 -0.87 -20.48 8.82
CA LYS A 391 -2.00 -20.16 7.95
C LYS A 391 -1.52 -19.97 6.51
N LYS A 392 -1.63 -21.01 5.69
CA LYS A 392 -1.36 -20.95 4.25
C LYS A 392 -2.57 -20.34 3.54
N LEU A 393 -2.30 -19.41 2.62
CA LEU A 393 -3.31 -18.79 1.78
C LEU A 393 -3.38 -19.55 0.46
N GLU A 394 -4.58 -19.67 -0.10
CA GLU A 394 -4.73 -20.02 -1.51
C GLU A 394 -4.41 -18.81 -2.40
N ARG A 395 -4.17 -19.05 -3.69
CA ARG A 395 -3.90 -17.98 -4.66
C ARG A 395 -5.04 -16.97 -4.68
N GLY A 396 -4.72 -15.69 -4.47
CA GLY A 396 -5.68 -14.57 -4.42
C GLY A 396 -6.38 -14.36 -3.08
N GLN A 397 -6.22 -15.27 -2.11
CA GLN A 397 -6.62 -15.00 -0.72
C GLN A 397 -5.68 -13.97 -0.08
N ALA A 398 -6.14 -13.36 1.00
CA ALA A 398 -5.38 -12.38 1.76
C ALA A 398 -5.68 -12.51 3.26
N ALA A 399 -4.83 -11.93 4.10
CA ALA A 399 -5.09 -11.78 5.52
C ALA A 399 -4.60 -10.41 6.00
N SER A 400 -5.43 -9.70 6.76
CA SER A 400 -5.19 -8.31 7.19
C SER A 400 -3.86 -8.09 7.89
N THR A 401 -3.46 -9.07 8.70
CA THR A 401 -2.37 -8.89 9.65
C THR A 401 -1.49 -10.13 9.71
N TYR A 402 -0.18 -9.90 9.92
CA TYR A 402 0.80 -10.92 10.27
C TYR A 402 1.54 -10.53 11.54
N SER A 403 1.48 -11.36 12.58
CA SER A 403 2.27 -11.16 13.80
C SER A 403 3.74 -11.51 13.53
N VAL A 404 4.63 -10.53 13.61
CA VAL A 404 6.07 -10.73 13.34
C VAL A 404 6.76 -11.43 14.52
N ALA A 405 6.28 -11.18 15.74
CA ALA A 405 6.85 -11.76 16.95
C ALA A 405 6.67 -13.29 16.99
N GLY A 406 7.73 -13.98 17.42
CA GLY A 406 7.76 -15.43 17.61
C GLY A 406 8.76 -15.84 18.69
N PRO A 407 8.31 -16.33 19.87
CA PRO A 407 6.91 -16.52 20.24
C PRO A 407 6.17 -15.20 20.53
N ASN A 408 4.88 -15.13 20.18
CA ASN A 408 3.97 -14.12 20.74
C ASN A 408 3.54 -14.57 22.15
N LEU A 409 3.95 -13.83 23.18
CA LEU A 409 3.71 -14.22 24.58
C LEU A 409 2.29 -13.93 25.06
N ASN A 410 1.60 -12.97 24.44
CA ASN A 410 0.25 -12.56 24.82
C ASN A 410 -0.82 -13.38 24.08
N ARG A 411 -0.57 -13.69 22.81
CA ARG A 411 -1.42 -14.50 21.93
C ARG A 411 -0.60 -15.59 21.22
N PRO A 412 -0.27 -16.70 21.90
CA PRO A 412 0.56 -17.77 21.32
C PRO A 412 0.00 -18.36 20.02
N ASP A 413 -1.32 -18.35 19.85
CA ASP A 413 -2.04 -18.76 18.64
C ASP A 413 -1.74 -17.86 17.42
N LEU A 414 -1.40 -16.60 17.66
CA LEU A 414 -1.02 -15.64 16.63
C LEU A 414 0.48 -15.63 16.32
N SER A 415 1.32 -16.33 17.10
CA SER A 415 2.78 -16.32 16.96
C SER A 415 3.24 -16.68 15.54
N ARG A 416 3.90 -15.73 14.85
CA ARG A 416 4.32 -15.87 13.44
C ARG A 416 3.19 -16.35 12.52
N ASN A 417 1.99 -15.85 12.75
CA ASN A 417 0.81 -16.30 12.01
C ASN A 417 0.04 -15.12 11.39
N ARG A 418 -0.78 -15.45 10.39
CA ARG A 418 -1.67 -14.50 9.71
C ARG A 418 -3.08 -14.59 10.26
N PHE A 419 -3.78 -13.46 10.30
CA PHE A 419 -5.14 -13.38 10.83
C PHE A 419 -5.92 -12.15 10.35
N GLY A 420 -7.25 -12.22 10.48
CA GLY A 420 -8.20 -11.11 10.38
C GLY A 420 -8.67 -10.59 11.73
N GLN A 421 -9.51 -9.56 11.72
CA GLN A 421 -10.19 -9.09 12.93
C GLN A 421 -11.14 -10.11 13.56
N SER A 422 -11.51 -11.18 12.86
CA SER A 422 -12.33 -12.26 13.40
C SER A 422 -11.71 -12.90 14.66
N VAL A 423 -10.40 -12.84 14.83
CA VAL A 423 -9.72 -13.34 16.05
C VAL A 423 -10.02 -12.51 17.31
N PHE A 424 -10.56 -11.29 17.15
CA PHE A 424 -10.96 -10.42 18.27
C PHE A 424 -12.33 -10.75 18.82
N ALA A 425 -13.21 -11.32 18.00
CA ALA A 425 -14.51 -11.77 18.48
C ALA A 425 -14.37 -12.85 19.57
N GLU A 426 -13.31 -13.65 19.50
CA GLU A 426 -12.97 -14.69 20.47
C GLU A 426 -12.46 -14.14 21.81
N ASP A 427 -11.98 -12.89 21.86
CA ASP A 427 -11.39 -12.28 23.06
C ASP A 427 -12.45 -11.75 24.06
N GLY A 428 -13.73 -11.64 23.66
CA GLY A 428 -14.81 -11.15 24.51
C GLY A 428 -14.77 -9.65 24.81
N GLY A 429 -15.71 -9.18 25.64
CA GLY A 429 -15.77 -7.77 26.08
C GLY A 429 -15.94 -6.76 24.93
N LEU A 430 -15.29 -5.61 25.04
CA LEU A 430 -15.35 -4.54 24.04
C LEU A 430 -14.94 -5.01 22.63
N PHE A 431 -13.99 -5.96 22.52
CA PHE A 431 -13.57 -6.52 21.24
C PHE A 431 -14.67 -7.34 20.58
N ALA A 432 -15.42 -8.14 21.34
CA ALA A 432 -16.58 -8.85 20.82
C ALA A 432 -17.73 -7.89 20.41
N GLU A 433 -17.90 -6.76 21.09
CA GLU A 433 -18.89 -5.73 20.68
C GLU A 433 -18.47 -5.00 19.40
N LEU A 434 -17.20 -4.62 19.27
CA LEU A 434 -16.68 -3.90 18.11
C LEU A 434 -16.51 -4.79 16.86
N PHE A 435 -16.17 -6.06 17.06
CA PHE A 435 -15.82 -7.01 16.00
C PHE A 435 -16.77 -8.22 15.90
N GLY A 436 -17.89 -8.22 16.64
CA GLY A 436 -18.83 -9.35 16.68
C GLY A 436 -19.47 -9.70 15.33
N ASN A 437 -19.48 -8.75 14.39
CA ASN A 437 -19.95 -8.95 13.02
C ASN A 437 -18.81 -9.13 11.99
N ALA A 438 -17.54 -9.02 12.43
CA ALA A 438 -16.39 -9.21 11.56
C ALA A 438 -16.18 -10.70 11.28
N SER A 439 -16.11 -11.06 10.00
CA SER A 439 -15.83 -12.43 9.56
C SER A 439 -14.66 -12.44 8.60
N GLY A 440 -14.02 -13.60 8.44
CA GLY A 440 -12.91 -13.78 7.51
C GLY A 440 -11.61 -13.08 7.92
N ASP A 441 -10.63 -13.16 7.01
CA ASP A 441 -9.28 -12.65 7.24
C ASP A 441 -8.96 -11.35 6.51
N ASP A 442 -9.74 -10.99 5.49
CA ASP A 442 -9.39 -9.99 4.48
C ASP A 442 -10.38 -8.83 4.42
N TRP A 443 -11.02 -8.51 5.55
CA TRP A 443 -12.08 -7.52 5.60
C TRP A 443 -11.57 -6.12 5.21
N ASP A 444 -10.49 -5.59 5.80
CA ASP A 444 -9.88 -4.27 5.56
C ASP A 444 -8.72 -4.28 4.56
N MET A 445 -8.87 -5.04 3.50
CA MET A 445 -7.81 -5.26 2.51
C MET A 445 -8.14 -4.62 1.18
N GLY A 446 -7.15 -3.98 0.56
CA GLY A 446 -7.17 -3.54 -0.84
C GLY A 446 -6.93 -2.05 -1.02
N GLU A 447 -7.25 -1.22 -0.03
CA GLU A 447 -6.99 0.23 -0.10
C GLU A 447 -5.49 0.53 -0.14
N GLU A 448 -4.70 -0.22 0.62
CA GLU A 448 -3.25 -0.15 0.61
C GLU A 448 -2.64 -0.59 -0.72
N LEU A 449 -3.29 -1.53 -1.42
CA LEU A 449 -2.88 -1.93 -2.76
C LEU A 449 -3.30 -0.89 -3.80
N ALA A 450 -4.43 -0.20 -3.61
CA ALA A 450 -4.80 0.97 -4.39
C ALA A 450 -3.78 2.12 -4.20
N ALA A 451 -3.35 2.37 -2.96
CA ALA A 451 -2.30 3.33 -2.63
C ALA A 451 -0.94 2.92 -3.24
N TYR A 452 -0.59 1.63 -3.17
CA TYR A 452 0.58 1.09 -3.88
C TYR A 452 0.47 1.37 -5.37
N LEU A 453 -0.68 1.07 -6.00
CA LEU A 453 -0.91 1.27 -7.43
C LEU A 453 -0.77 2.74 -7.86
N ALA A 454 -1.19 3.70 -7.04
CA ALA A 454 -0.97 5.13 -7.28
C ALA A 454 0.50 5.58 -7.16
N GLY A 455 1.34 4.78 -6.50
CA GLY A 455 2.76 5.03 -6.26
C GLY A 455 3.67 3.99 -6.93
N PHE A 456 4.22 3.08 -6.14
CA PHE A 456 5.16 2.05 -6.62
C PHE A 456 4.55 1.07 -7.63
N GLY A 457 3.23 0.98 -7.77
CA GLY A 457 2.60 0.15 -8.79
C GLY A 457 2.86 0.63 -10.22
N THR A 458 3.27 1.89 -10.40
CA THR A 458 3.62 2.46 -11.71
C THR A 458 5.02 3.09 -11.76
N LYS A 459 5.59 3.48 -10.60
CA LYS A 459 6.81 4.29 -10.50
C LYS A 459 8.04 3.50 -10.05
N THR A 460 9.16 3.74 -10.71
CA THR A 460 10.51 3.25 -10.33
C THR A 460 11.44 4.43 -10.07
N TYR A 461 12.31 4.32 -9.06
CA TYR A 461 13.12 5.46 -8.61
C TYR A 461 14.61 5.16 -8.63
N LEU A 462 15.38 6.15 -9.10
CA LEU A 462 16.82 6.21 -8.93
C LEU A 462 17.18 7.29 -7.90
N TYR A 463 18.26 7.05 -7.16
CA TYR A 463 18.82 7.98 -6.18
C TYR A 463 20.33 7.79 -6.02
N TYR A 464 21.04 8.81 -5.55
CA TYR A 464 22.45 8.67 -5.16
C TYR A 464 22.60 8.12 -3.74
N GLN A 465 23.52 7.17 -3.59
CA GLN A 465 24.03 6.74 -2.29
C GLN A 465 25.52 6.46 -2.39
N ASP A 466 26.31 7.07 -1.51
CA ASP A 466 27.77 6.90 -1.44
C ASP A 466 28.48 7.12 -2.80
N GLY A 467 27.95 8.04 -3.62
CA GLY A 467 28.47 8.35 -4.96
C GLY A 467 28.02 7.40 -6.09
N GLU A 468 27.19 6.41 -5.78
CA GLU A 468 26.66 5.44 -6.75
C GLU A 468 25.17 5.65 -7.00
N VAL A 469 24.72 5.36 -8.23
CA VAL A 469 23.30 5.35 -8.57
C VAL A 469 22.69 4.04 -8.09
N ARG A 470 21.63 4.14 -7.29
CA ARG A 470 20.87 3.02 -6.75
C ARG A 470 19.43 3.06 -7.26
N CYS A 471 18.75 1.92 -7.19
CA CYS A 471 17.38 1.76 -7.68
C CYS A 471 16.45 1.30 -6.54
N VAL A 472 15.22 1.80 -6.54
CA VAL A 472 14.11 1.37 -5.70
C VAL A 472 12.96 0.96 -6.63
N ASN A 473 12.31 -0.15 -6.28
CA ASN A 473 11.23 -0.77 -7.06
C ASN A 473 11.65 -1.24 -8.46
N GLY A 474 12.88 -1.76 -8.55
CA GLY A 474 13.46 -2.31 -9.76
C GLY A 474 14.88 -2.77 -9.54
N GLU A 475 15.52 -3.18 -10.63
CA GLU A 475 16.95 -3.47 -10.69
C GLU A 475 17.67 -2.50 -11.61
N ILE A 476 18.97 -2.36 -11.39
CA ILE A 476 19.85 -1.49 -12.16
C ILE A 476 21.12 -2.24 -12.52
N VAL A 477 21.53 -2.12 -13.78
CA VAL A 477 22.76 -2.71 -14.32
C VAL A 477 23.59 -1.60 -14.96
N LYS A 478 24.79 -1.36 -14.41
CA LYS A 478 25.74 -0.39 -14.97
C LYS A 478 26.54 -1.02 -16.11
N ARG A 479 26.57 -0.35 -17.26
CA ARG A 479 27.37 -0.71 -18.46
C ARG A 479 28.14 0.51 -18.94
N GLY A 480 29.35 0.71 -18.41
CA GLY A 480 30.11 1.95 -18.62
C GLY A 480 29.40 3.13 -17.95
N ASP A 481 29.08 4.18 -18.71
CA ASP A 481 28.34 5.35 -18.24
C ASP A 481 26.81 5.21 -18.34
N ARG A 482 26.33 4.06 -18.85
CA ARG A 482 24.92 3.75 -19.01
C ARG A 482 24.38 2.94 -17.83
N TYR A 483 23.16 3.25 -17.41
CA TYR A 483 22.43 2.47 -16.43
C TYR A 483 21.17 1.89 -17.08
N GLU A 484 21.12 0.59 -17.24
CA GLU A 484 19.92 -0.13 -17.66
C GLU A 484 19.05 -0.37 -16.42
N VAL A 485 17.81 0.11 -16.44
CA VAL A 485 16.88 0.08 -15.30
C VAL A 485 15.65 -0.72 -15.68
N THR A 486 15.37 -1.79 -14.94
CA THR A 486 14.20 -2.65 -15.13
C THR A 486 13.27 -2.53 -13.92
N SER A 487 12.01 -2.17 -14.17
CA SER A 487 11.02 -1.93 -13.14
C SER A 487 10.39 -3.21 -12.58
N TYR A 488 10.16 -3.26 -11.27
CA TYR A 488 9.36 -4.29 -10.60
C TYR A 488 7.90 -3.87 -10.33
N ALA A 489 7.52 -2.65 -10.74
CA ALA A 489 6.17 -2.13 -10.63
C ALA A 489 5.15 -3.03 -11.33
N ALA A 490 3.90 -3.08 -10.87
CA ALA A 490 2.87 -3.92 -11.49
C ALA A 490 2.60 -3.48 -12.94
N TYR A 491 2.36 -2.18 -13.14
CA TYR A 491 2.03 -1.53 -14.41
C TYR A 491 3.05 -0.40 -14.68
N PRO A 492 4.29 -0.72 -15.05
CA PRO A 492 5.39 0.25 -15.07
C PRO A 492 5.17 1.30 -16.16
N SER A 493 5.12 2.56 -15.76
CA SER A 493 4.92 3.67 -16.71
C SER A 493 5.77 4.89 -16.39
N GLU A 494 6.43 4.93 -15.23
CA GLU A 494 7.17 6.09 -14.75
C GLU A 494 8.53 5.71 -14.15
N PHE A 495 9.56 6.49 -14.50
CA PHE A 495 10.90 6.39 -13.90
C PHE A 495 11.35 7.79 -13.46
N HIS A 496 11.87 7.90 -12.25
CA HIS A 496 12.22 9.20 -11.65
C HIS A 496 13.63 9.18 -11.07
N PHE A 497 14.41 10.22 -11.37
CA PHE A 497 15.71 10.48 -10.75
C PHE A 497 15.80 11.96 -10.39
N TYR A 498 15.31 12.31 -9.19
CA TYR A 498 15.20 13.70 -8.78
C TYR A 498 16.54 14.38 -8.53
N ASP A 499 17.56 13.65 -8.06
CA ASP A 499 18.90 14.22 -7.88
C ASP A 499 19.51 14.69 -9.22
N ALA A 500 19.12 14.04 -10.33
CA ALA A 500 19.51 14.41 -11.69
C ALA A 500 18.46 15.28 -12.41
N ASN A 501 17.39 15.69 -11.74
CA ASN A 501 16.23 16.38 -12.32
C ASN A 501 15.70 15.71 -13.60
N SER A 502 15.62 14.39 -13.58
CA SER A 502 15.24 13.57 -14.74
C SER A 502 14.02 12.71 -14.44
N SER A 503 13.13 12.59 -15.42
CA SER A 503 11.97 11.71 -15.33
C SER A 503 11.59 11.18 -16.71
N PHE A 504 11.02 9.99 -16.74
CA PHE A 504 10.38 9.38 -17.89
C PHE A 504 8.95 9.04 -17.55
N GLN A 505 8.05 9.30 -18.49
CA GLN A 505 6.65 8.90 -18.42
C GLN A 505 6.26 8.27 -19.75
N ALA A 506 5.67 7.07 -19.69
CA ALA A 506 5.12 6.38 -20.84
C ALA A 506 3.85 7.08 -21.36
N ALA A 507 3.43 6.74 -22.59
CA ALA A 507 2.15 7.24 -23.08
C ALA A 507 0.98 6.65 -22.25
N PRO A 508 -0.18 7.31 -22.20
CA PRO A 508 -1.35 6.76 -21.51
C PRO A 508 -1.69 5.35 -22.00
N GLY A 509 -1.82 4.40 -21.06
CA GLY A 509 -2.11 2.99 -21.35
C GLY A 509 -0.90 2.15 -21.80
N GLU A 510 0.31 2.72 -21.83
CA GLU A 510 1.52 2.00 -22.21
C GLU A 510 2.32 1.56 -20.98
N GLU A 511 2.71 0.27 -20.96
CA GLU A 511 3.67 -0.27 -20.00
C GLU A 511 5.10 -0.25 -20.57
N VAL A 512 6.03 0.42 -19.89
CA VAL A 512 7.46 0.44 -20.23
C VAL A 512 8.26 -0.18 -19.10
N ARG A 513 8.66 -1.44 -19.27
CA ARG A 513 9.36 -2.21 -18.24
C ARG A 513 10.82 -1.80 -18.04
N THR A 514 11.51 -1.40 -19.11
CA THR A 514 12.95 -1.10 -19.09
C THR A 514 13.25 0.22 -19.77
N VAL A 515 14.11 1.02 -19.14
CA VAL A 515 14.68 2.26 -19.68
C VAL A 515 16.19 2.27 -19.48
N VAL A 516 16.88 3.14 -20.22
CA VAL A 516 18.31 3.42 -20.01
C VAL A 516 18.44 4.83 -19.47
N PHE A 517 19.22 5.03 -18.41
CA PHE A 517 19.65 6.34 -17.95
C PHE A 517 21.09 6.60 -18.43
N GLU A 518 21.26 7.61 -19.28
CA GLU A 518 22.53 8.03 -19.91
C GLU A 518 22.52 9.56 -20.06
N ASP A 519 23.66 10.21 -19.84
CA ASP A 519 23.84 11.66 -20.01
C ASP A 519 22.77 12.52 -19.29
N GLY A 520 22.38 12.11 -18.08
CA GLY A 520 21.39 12.81 -17.26
C GLY A 520 19.94 12.61 -17.71
N ARG A 521 19.66 11.71 -18.65
CA ARG A 521 18.32 11.52 -19.24
C ARG A 521 17.92 10.06 -19.30
N PHE A 522 16.63 9.81 -19.15
CA PHE A 522 16.04 8.52 -19.47
C PHE A 522 15.76 8.42 -20.97
N ILE A 523 16.15 7.31 -21.59
CA ILE A 523 15.89 6.97 -22.98
C ILE A 523 15.29 5.57 -23.06
N ARG A 524 14.44 5.33 -24.06
CA ARG A 524 13.96 3.97 -24.33
C ARG A 524 15.11 3.13 -24.90
N PRO A 525 15.20 1.84 -24.53
CA PRO A 525 16.12 0.94 -25.20
C PRO A 525 15.75 0.92 -26.69
N LEU A 526 16.73 1.09 -27.57
CA LEU A 526 16.52 0.79 -28.98
C LEU A 526 16.15 -0.69 -29.05
N LEU A 527 14.90 -0.99 -29.39
CA LEU A 527 14.51 -2.34 -29.76
C LEU A 527 15.42 -2.73 -30.92
N ASN A 528 16.36 -3.64 -30.66
CA ASN A 528 17.01 -4.35 -31.75
C ASN A 528 15.88 -5.10 -32.47
N VAL A 529 15.40 -4.52 -33.57
CA VAL A 529 14.62 -5.23 -34.58
C VAL A 529 15.56 -6.32 -35.11
N LYS A 530 15.62 -7.44 -34.40
CA LYS A 530 16.16 -8.68 -34.95
C LYS A 530 15.20 -9.04 -36.06
N GLY A 531 15.67 -8.79 -37.29
CA GLY A 531 14.90 -8.98 -38.50
C GLY A 531 14.34 -10.39 -38.60
N ASN A 532 13.09 -10.46 -39.05
CA ASN A 532 12.61 -11.61 -39.79
C ASN A 532 13.60 -11.89 -40.93
N LYS A 533 14.26 -13.05 -40.84
CA LYS A 533 14.66 -13.83 -42.00
C LYS A 533 14.22 -15.26 -41.78
#